data_AF-A0A7K2L4J5-F1
#
_entry.id   AF-A0A7K2L4J5-F1
#
_cell.length_a   1.000
_cell.length_b   1.000
_cell.length_c   1.000
_cell.angle_alpha   90.00
_cell.angle_beta   90.00
_cell.angle_gamma   90.00
#
_symmetry.space_group_name_H-M   'P 1'
#
loop_
_entity.id
_entity.type
_entity.pdbx_description
1 polymer ?
#
loop_
_entity_poly.entity_id
_entity_poly.type
_entity_poly.pdbx_seq_one_letter_code
_entity_poly.pdbx_strand_id
1 'polypeptide(L)'
;AGGEPALRALRVAAVALQAVGRGDSAEGRKLVGVARQIVQRKIGQRITEATSKPFADADHLLLTGDLAGAVGKLTEAYRAAG
;
A
#
# COMPACT_ATOMS: atom_id res chain seq x y z
N ALA A 1 4.36 -14.30 7.33
CA ALA A 1 3.35 -13.57 8.13
C ALA A 1 3.17 -12.18 7.53
N GLY A 2 1.95 -11.66 7.49
CA GLY A 2 1.62 -10.41 6.79
C GLY A 2 0.44 -10.62 5.85
N GLY A 3 -0.70 -10.07 6.22
CA GLY A 3 -1.95 -10.12 5.46
C GLY A 3 -2.75 -8.85 5.74
N GLU A 4 -4.07 -8.90 5.53
CA GLU A 4 -4.91 -7.70 5.68
C GLU A 4 -4.77 -6.99 7.06
N PRO A 5 -4.67 -7.68 8.21
CA PRO A 5 -4.45 -7.00 9.49
C PRO A 5 -3.16 -6.17 9.54
N ALA A 6 -2.08 -6.68 8.93
CA ALA A 6 -0.82 -5.95 8.83
C ALA A 6 -0.95 -4.72 7.90
N LEU A 7 -1.69 -4.85 6.80
CA LEU A 7 -1.99 -3.71 5.91
C LEU A 7 -2.80 -2.62 6.62
N ARG A 8 -3.77 -3.02 7.47
CA ARG A 8 -4.53 -2.08 8.30
C ARG A 8 -3.64 -1.35 9.30
N ALA A 9 -2.72 -2.06 9.96
CA ALA A 9 -1.75 -1.43 10.86
C ALA A 9 -0.82 -0.46 10.11
N LEU A 10 -0.34 -0.84 8.92
CA LEU A 10 0.47 0.04 8.07
C LEU A 10 -0.31 1.28 7.64
N ARG A 11 -1.61 1.17 7.34
CA ARG A 11 -2.45 2.33 7.02
C ARG A 11 -2.56 3.30 8.19
N VAL A 12 -2.69 2.82 9.42
CA VAL A 12 -2.70 3.69 10.62
C VAL A 12 -1.38 4.44 10.75
N ALA A 13 -0.25 3.75 10.59
CA ALA A 13 1.06 4.40 10.61
C ALA A 13 1.26 5.38 9.43
N ALA A 14 0.71 5.09 8.25
CA ALA A 14 0.71 6.00 7.11
C ALA A 14 -0.05 7.30 7.42
N VAL A 15 -1.24 7.21 8.03
CA VAL A 15 -2.01 8.38 8.48
C VAL A 15 -1.20 9.22 9.46
N ALA A 16 -0.52 8.59 10.43
CA ALA A 16 0.30 9.30 11.40
C ALA A 16 1.46 10.06 10.73
N LEU A 17 2.18 9.45 9.79
CA LEU A 17 3.26 10.10 9.04
C LEU A 17 2.74 11.26 8.18
N GLN A 18 1.64 11.06 7.47
CA GLN A 18 1.03 12.08 6.63
C GLN A 18 0.56 13.29 7.45
N ALA A 19 -0.03 13.06 8.64
CA ALA A 19 -0.48 14.11 9.55
C ALA A 19 0.64 15.02 10.07
N VAL A 20 1.88 14.52 10.13
CA VAL A 20 3.06 15.32 10.52
C VAL A 20 3.88 15.82 9.33
N GLY A 21 3.29 15.84 8.13
CA GLY A 21 3.93 16.36 6.91
C GLY A 21 5.03 15.45 6.34
N ARG A 22 5.03 14.16 6.70
CA ARG A 22 6.04 13.18 6.24
C ARG A 22 5.52 12.30 5.08
N GLY A 23 4.55 12.79 4.32
CA GLY A 23 3.98 12.10 3.16
C GLY A 23 5.03 11.68 2.13
N ASP A 24 6.00 12.55 1.85
CA ASP A 24 7.05 12.30 0.84
C ASP A 24 8.37 11.80 1.42
N SER A 25 8.39 11.47 2.72
CA SER A 25 9.62 11.11 3.42
C SER A 25 10.11 9.70 3.05
N ALA A 26 11.39 9.44 3.33
CA ALA A 26 11.98 8.10 3.15
C ALA A 26 11.25 7.04 4.00
N GLU A 27 10.79 7.42 5.20
CA GLU A 27 10.01 6.55 6.07
C GLU A 27 8.63 6.23 5.48
N GLY A 28 7.94 7.23 4.91
CA GLY A 28 6.68 7.05 4.20
C GLY A 28 6.81 6.08 3.03
N ARG A 29 7.83 6.29 2.18
CA ARG A 29 8.15 5.40 1.05
C ARG A 29 8.47 3.98 1.52
N LYS A 30 9.26 3.84 2.58
CA LYS A 30 9.60 2.52 3.17
C LYS A 30 8.35 1.81 3.68
N LEU A 31 7.46 2.52 4.38
CA LEU A 31 6.20 1.97 4.89
C LEU A 31 5.31 1.44 3.76
N VAL A 32 5.11 2.22 2.69
CA VAL A 32 4.34 1.79 1.51
C VAL A 32 5.03 0.63 0.80
N GLY A 33 6.36 0.62 0.74
CA GLY A 33 7.15 -0.50 0.23
C GLY A 33 6.89 -1.82 0.96
N VAL A 34 6.78 -1.80 2.29
CA VAL A 34 6.42 -2.99 3.09
C VAL A 34 5.00 -3.47 2.76
N ALA A 35 4.03 -2.54 2.64
CA ALA A 35 2.68 -2.89 2.21
C ALA A 35 2.70 -3.57 0.82
N ARG A 36 3.42 -2.98 -0.15
CA ARG A 36 3.58 -3.53 -1.50
C ARG A 36 4.13 -4.97 -1.47
N GLN A 37 5.15 -5.24 -0.66
CA GLN A 37 5.71 -6.58 -0.52
C GLN A 37 4.71 -7.61 0.04
N ILE A 38 3.86 -7.21 1.00
CA ILE A 38 2.80 -8.08 1.53
C ILE A 38 1.84 -8.49 0.41
N VAL A 39 1.41 -7.50 -0.38
CA VAL A 39 0.45 -7.73 -1.47
C VAL A 39 1.06 -8.54 -2.61
N GLN A 40 2.29 -8.25 -3.01
CA GLN A 40 3.00 -9.01 -4.04
C GLN A 40 3.14 -10.49 -3.66
N ARG A 41 3.42 -10.81 -2.39
CA ARG A 41 3.46 -12.21 -1.92
C ARG A 41 2.11 -12.89 -1.99
N LYS A 42 1.00 -12.17 -1.76
CA LYS A 42 -0.36 -12.71 -1.87
C LYS A 42 -0.76 -12.96 -3.32
N ILE A 43 -0.42 -12.04 -4.23
CA ILE A 43 -0.69 -12.17 -5.67
C ILE A 43 0.13 -13.32 -6.28
N GLY A 44 1.41 -13.43 -5.93
CA GLY A 44 2.31 -14.37 -6.56
C GLY A 44 2.41 -14.11 -8.07
N GLN A 45 2.15 -15.15 -8.87
CA GLN A 45 2.15 -15.07 -10.34
C GLN A 45 0.77 -14.74 -10.94
N ARG A 46 -0.28 -14.59 -10.11
CA ARG A 46 -1.66 -14.35 -10.58
C ARG A 46 -1.92 -12.87 -10.79
N ILE A 47 -1.14 -12.23 -11.67
CA ILE A 47 -1.32 -10.83 -12.02
C ILE A 47 -2.54 -10.69 -12.93
N THR A 48 -3.53 -9.95 -12.47
CA THR A 48 -4.77 -9.64 -13.20
C THR A 48 -5.00 -8.13 -13.23
N GLU A 49 -5.86 -7.66 -14.13
CA GLU A 49 -6.28 -6.25 -14.16
C GLU A 49 -6.80 -5.77 -12.79
N ALA A 50 -7.59 -6.59 -12.10
CA ALA A 50 -8.14 -6.28 -10.78
C ALA A 50 -7.07 -6.06 -9.70
N THR A 51 -5.91 -6.70 -9.85
CA THR A 51 -4.74 -6.46 -8.98
C THR A 51 -3.84 -5.34 -9.49
N SER A 52 -3.73 -5.15 -10.80
CA SER A 52 -2.80 -4.19 -11.41
C SER A 52 -3.26 -2.75 -11.29
N LYS A 53 -4.56 -2.47 -11.49
CA LYS A 53 -5.08 -1.10 -11.42
C LYS A 53 -4.88 -0.46 -10.03
N PRO A 54 -5.21 -1.12 -8.90
CA PRO A 54 -4.93 -0.54 -7.59
C PRO A 54 -3.43 -0.39 -7.30
N PHE A 55 -2.54 -1.17 -7.91
CA PHE A 55 -1.09 -0.95 -7.79
C PHE A 55 -0.65 0.35 -8.46
N ALA A 56 -1.17 0.64 -9.66
CA ALA A 56 -0.90 1.89 -10.36
C ALA A 56 -1.45 3.10 -9.60
N ASP A 57 -2.69 3.00 -9.09
CA ASP A 57 -3.28 4.03 -8.23
C ASP A 57 -2.42 4.26 -6.98
N ALA A 58 -1.93 3.18 -6.35
CA ALA A 58 -1.08 3.28 -5.16
C ALA A 58 0.24 4.00 -5.44
N ASP A 59 0.87 3.73 -6.59
CA ASP A 59 2.09 4.42 -7.00
C ASP A 59 1.84 5.90 -7.25
N HIS A 60 0.73 6.24 -7.91
CA HIS A 60 0.35 7.64 -8.13
C HIS A 60 0.15 8.39 -6.81
N LEU A 61 -0.58 7.79 -5.86
CA LEU A 61 -0.82 8.39 -4.53
C LEU A 61 0.46 8.53 -3.71
N LEU A 62 1.40 7.59 -3.85
CA LEU A 62 2.70 7.69 -3.21
C LEU A 62 3.52 8.88 -3.75
N LEU A 63 3.40 9.22 -5.04
CA LEU A 63 4.07 10.38 -5.64
C LEU A 63 3.51 11.72 -5.15
N THR A 64 2.29 11.73 -4.62
CA THR A 64 1.64 12.94 -4.07
C THR A 64 1.68 13.00 -2.55
N GLY A 65 2.39 12.08 -1.89
CA GLY A 65 2.47 12.00 -0.43
C GLY A 65 1.21 11.48 0.27
N ASP A 66 0.23 10.93 -0.48
CA ASP A 66 -0.97 10.29 0.09
C ASP A 66 -0.67 8.83 0.47
N LEU A 67 0.08 8.69 1.57
CA LEU A 67 0.50 7.38 2.08
C LEU A 67 -0.69 6.52 2.47
N ALA A 68 -1.70 7.10 3.12
CA ALA A 68 -2.88 6.36 3.56
C ALA A 68 -3.69 5.86 2.35
N GLY A 69 -3.85 6.70 1.33
CA GLY A 69 -4.45 6.33 0.05
C GLY A 69 -3.69 5.19 -0.63
N ALA A 70 -2.37 5.31 -0.73
CA ALA A 70 -1.51 4.28 -1.33
C ALA A 70 -1.65 2.91 -0.65
N VAL A 71 -1.60 2.86 0.70
CA VAL A 71 -1.83 1.60 1.44
C VAL A 71 -3.27 1.09 1.27
N GLY A 72 -4.25 1.99 1.15
CA GLY A 72 -5.64 1.65 0.87
C GLY A 72 -5.79 0.88 -0.45
N LYS A 73 -5.20 1.42 -1.52
CA LYS A 73 -5.19 0.80 -2.85
C LYS A 73 -4.45 -0.54 -2.88
N LEU A 74 -3.34 -0.66 -2.16
CA LEU A 74 -2.66 -1.94 -1.98
C LEU A 74 -3.55 -2.96 -1.24
N THR A 75 -4.35 -2.50 -0.27
CA THR A 75 -5.33 -3.37 0.43
C THR A 75 -6.45 -3.84 -0.51
N GLU A 76 -6.91 -2.99 -1.43
CA GLU A 76 -7.85 -3.40 -2.49
C GLU A 76 -7.26 -4.52 -3.36
N ALA A 77 -6.02 -4.35 -3.83
CA ALA A 77 -5.33 -5.40 -4.60
C ALA A 77 -5.13 -6.70 -3.79
N TYR A 78 -4.85 -6.60 -2.48
CA TYR A 78 -4.73 -7.77 -1.60
C TYR A 78 -6.01 -8.60 -1.58
N ARG A 79 -7.17 -7.92 -1.48
CA ARG A 79 -8.48 -8.58 -1.47
C ARG A 79 -8.83 -9.16 -2.84
N ALA A 80 -8.51 -8.45 -3.91
CA ALA A 80 -8.74 -8.90 -5.28
C ALA A 80 -7.95 -10.18 -5.63
N ALA A 81 -6.84 -10.45 -4.94
CA ALA A 81 -6.01 -11.63 -5.18
C ALA A 81 -6.59 -12.96 -4.66
N GLY A 82 -7.70 -12.92 -3.90
CA GLY A 82 -8.39 -14.10 -3.33
C GLY A 82 -7.65 -14.69 -2.14
#